data_AF-A0A644WFZ6-F1
#
_entry.id   AF-A0A644WFZ6-F1
#
_cell.length_a   1.000
_cell.length_b   1.000
_cell.length_c   1.000
_cell.angle_alpha   90.00
_cell.angle_beta   90.00
_cell.angle_gamma   90.00
#
_symmetry.space_group_name_H-M   'P 1'
#
loop_
_entity.id
_entity.type
_entity.pdbx_description
1 polymer ?
#
loop_
_entity_poly.entity_id
_entity_poly.type
_entity_poly.pdbx_seq_one_letter_code
_entity_poly.pdbx_strand_id
1 'polypeptide(L)'
;MLKWLIRIWIGQNFFMLLSVIVRNVRYIHYYNLASLRIGVFIFLSIAAFALIVLMIKINKGRNMFWLYKKVFIFSAIILTLTSALNWNRIIARYNISHRESAYFHYDYMVMLPQTIDIMMENRDVFCIPYSSSRYHIYTEKDFSKTNPEKYSEVIDRRIESIQQELQEKDWREWNYPDFRILKYLEDN
;
A
#
# COMPACT_ATOMS: atom_id res chain seq x y z
N MET A 1 3.39 -17.54 -39.99
CA MET A 1 4.41 -17.80 -38.94
C MET A 1 4.48 -16.69 -37.89
N LEU A 2 4.62 -15.41 -38.24
CA LEU A 2 4.78 -14.31 -37.26
C LEU A 2 3.66 -14.20 -36.21
N LYS A 3 2.39 -14.35 -36.61
CA LYS A 3 1.24 -14.33 -35.68
C LYS A 3 1.25 -15.47 -34.64
N TRP A 4 1.96 -16.56 -34.91
CA TRP A 4 2.08 -17.68 -33.99
C TRP A 4 3.16 -17.40 -32.94
N LEU A 5 4.31 -16.88 -33.37
CA LEU A 5 5.39 -16.49 -32.47
C LEU A 5 4.94 -15.42 -31.46
N ILE A 6 4.16 -14.43 -31.91
CA ILE A 6 3.60 -13.40 -31.02
C ILE A 6 2.64 -14.01 -29.99
N ARG A 7 1.84 -15.02 -30.35
CA ARG A 7 0.93 -15.69 -29.41
C ARG A 7 1.69 -16.43 -28.32
N ILE A 8 2.79 -17.10 -28.68
CA ILE A 8 3.68 -17.74 -27.70
C ILE A 8 4.32 -16.71 -26.78
N TRP A 9 4.81 -15.61 -27.35
CA TRP A 9 5.39 -14.51 -26.56
C TRP A 9 4.38 -13.92 -25.57
N ILE A 10 3.12 -13.74 -25.95
CA ILE A 10 2.05 -13.29 -25.03
C ILE A 10 1.85 -14.32 -23.91
N GLY A 11 1.81 -15.62 -24.24
CA GLY A 11 1.69 -16.70 -23.26
C GLY A 11 2.84 -16.71 -22.25
N GLN A 12 4.07 -16.50 -22.70
CA GLN A 12 5.25 -16.38 -21.82
C GLN A 12 5.13 -15.19 -20.87
N ASN A 13 4.70 -14.03 -21.37
CA ASN A 13 4.47 -12.85 -20.52
C ASN A 13 3.38 -13.10 -19.49
N PHE A 14 2.31 -13.80 -19.87
CA PHE A 14 1.25 -14.17 -18.93
C PHE A 14 1.77 -15.10 -17.83
N PHE A 15 2.60 -16.08 -18.18
CA PHE A 15 3.26 -16.95 -17.20
C PHE A 15 4.18 -16.15 -16.25
N MET A 16 4.93 -15.18 -16.77
CA MET A 16 5.73 -14.29 -15.93
C MET A 16 4.87 -13.49 -14.95
N LEU A 17 3.72 -12.95 -15.39
CA LEU A 17 2.79 -12.25 -14.50
C LEU A 17 2.33 -13.16 -13.36
N LEU A 18 1.93 -14.41 -13.65
CA LEU A 18 1.52 -15.38 -12.64
C LEU A 18 2.62 -15.67 -11.63
N SER A 19 3.87 -15.81 -12.07
CA SER A 19 5.03 -16.01 -11.19
C SER A 19 5.21 -14.84 -10.22
N VAL A 20 5.06 -13.60 -10.69
CA VAL A 20 5.14 -12.40 -9.85
C VAL A 20 3.98 -12.34 -8.86
N ILE A 21 2.75 -12.68 -9.28
CA ILE A 21 1.58 -12.77 -8.39
C ILE A 21 1.86 -13.74 -7.24
N VAL A 22 2.29 -14.97 -7.55
CA VAL A 22 2.60 -15.99 -6.54
C VAL A 22 3.69 -15.52 -5.59
N ARG A 23 4.75 -14.90 -6.11
CA ARG A 23 5.81 -14.33 -5.27
C ARG A 23 5.28 -13.21 -4.36
N ASN A 24 4.43 -12.32 -4.87
CA ASN A 24 3.86 -11.22 -4.10
C ASN A 24 2.91 -11.72 -3.00
N VAL A 25 2.08 -12.73 -3.28
CA VAL A 25 1.21 -13.37 -2.29
C VAL A 25 2.04 -14.01 -1.17
N ARG A 26 3.12 -14.73 -1.51
CA ARG A 26 4.03 -15.27 -0.49
C ARG A 26 4.66 -14.19 0.37
N TYR A 27 5.05 -13.05 -0.22
CA TYR A 27 5.57 -11.95 0.58
C TYR A 27 4.54 -11.39 1.56
N ILE A 28 3.25 -11.35 1.19
CA ILE A 28 2.20 -10.91 2.11
C ILE A 28 2.01 -11.90 3.25
N HIS A 29 2.03 -13.19 2.93
CA HIS A 29 1.93 -14.24 3.93
C HIS A 29 3.05 -14.18 4.99
N TYR A 30 4.29 -13.85 4.59
CA TYR A 30 5.42 -13.80 5.53
C TYR A 30 5.65 -12.43 6.17
N TYR A 31 5.39 -11.33 5.46
CA TYR A 31 5.76 -9.96 5.85
C TYR A 31 4.58 -9.00 5.88
N ASN A 32 3.35 -9.51 6.02
CA ASN A 32 2.11 -8.75 6.07
C ASN A 32 1.86 -7.89 4.80
N LEU A 33 0.82 -7.05 4.79
CA LEU A 33 0.52 -6.16 3.66
C LEU A 33 1.40 -4.90 3.71
N ALA A 34 1.87 -4.47 2.55
CA ALA A 34 2.64 -3.24 2.39
C ALA A 34 2.16 -2.45 1.17
N SER A 35 2.32 -1.13 1.20
CA SER A 35 1.87 -0.22 0.13
C SER A 35 2.45 -0.60 -1.24
N LEU A 36 3.74 -0.92 -1.31
CA LEU A 36 4.39 -1.35 -2.55
C LEU A 36 3.81 -2.66 -3.13
N ARG A 37 3.36 -3.59 -2.28
CA ARG A 37 2.78 -4.88 -2.73
C ARG A 37 1.41 -4.68 -3.38
N ILE A 38 0.62 -3.74 -2.86
CA ILE A 38 -0.66 -3.33 -3.47
C ILE A 38 -0.41 -2.69 -4.84
N GLY A 39 0.58 -1.79 -4.92
CA GLY A 39 0.98 -1.18 -6.19
C GLY A 39 1.37 -2.22 -7.25
N VAL A 40 2.09 -3.27 -6.85
CA VAL A 40 2.41 -4.41 -7.72
C VAL A 40 1.14 -5.10 -8.22
N PHE A 41 0.13 -5.36 -7.39
CA PHE A 41 -1.13 -5.97 -7.86
C PHE A 41 -1.90 -5.08 -8.85
N ILE A 42 -1.96 -3.77 -8.61
CA ILE A 42 -2.60 -2.83 -9.53
C ILE A 42 -1.87 -2.86 -10.88
N PHE A 43 -0.54 -2.79 -10.87
CA PHE A 43 0.29 -2.88 -12.06
C PHE A 43 0.07 -4.20 -12.83
N LEU A 44 0.10 -5.33 -12.12
CA LEU A 44 -0.11 -6.65 -12.72
C LEU A 44 -1.51 -6.78 -13.33
N SER A 45 -2.53 -6.15 -12.73
CA SER A 45 -3.89 -6.13 -13.26
C SER A 45 -3.97 -5.36 -14.58
N ILE A 46 -3.32 -4.19 -14.65
CA ILE A 46 -3.19 -3.40 -15.88
C ILE A 46 -2.42 -4.18 -16.95
N ALA A 47 -1.30 -4.81 -16.57
CA ALA A 47 -0.48 -5.60 -17.49
C ALA A 47 -1.23 -6.82 -18.04
N ALA A 48 -1.95 -7.56 -17.19
CA ALA A 48 -2.77 -8.68 -17.60
C ALA A 48 -3.86 -8.24 -18.59
N PHE A 49 -4.56 -7.14 -18.30
CA PHE A 49 -5.54 -6.57 -19.21
C PHE A 49 -4.91 -6.14 -20.54
N ALA A 50 -3.74 -5.50 -20.51
CA ALA A 50 -3.02 -5.09 -21.72
C ALA A 50 -2.64 -6.28 -22.60
N LEU A 51 -2.20 -7.40 -22.02
CA LEU A 51 -1.91 -8.64 -22.76
C LEU A 51 -3.18 -9.24 -23.39
N ILE A 52 -4.30 -9.24 -22.67
CA ILE A 52 -5.59 -9.70 -23.20
C ILE A 52 -6.03 -8.83 -24.39
N VAL A 53 -5.98 -7.51 -24.25
CA VAL A 53 -6.32 -6.56 -25.33
C VAL A 53 -5.39 -6.74 -26.53
N LEU A 54 -4.09 -6.96 -26.29
CA LEU A 54 -3.13 -7.25 -27.35
C LEU A 54 -3.48 -8.55 -28.09
N MET A 55 -3.87 -9.60 -27.38
CA MET A 55 -4.31 -10.86 -27.98
C MET A 55 -5.56 -10.67 -28.84
N ILE A 56 -6.55 -9.88 -28.36
CA ILE A 56 -7.75 -9.52 -29.12
C ILE A 56 -7.38 -8.71 -30.37
N LYS A 57 -6.46 -7.75 -30.26
CA LYS A 57 -5.98 -6.94 -31.38
C LYS A 57 -5.42 -7.82 -32.49
N ILE A 58 -4.57 -8.80 -32.15
CA ILE A 58 -3.95 -9.72 -33.11
C ILE A 58 -5.00 -10.60 -33.79
N ASN A 59 -5.97 -11.12 -33.04
CA ASN A 59 -7.02 -11.99 -33.59
C ASN A 59 -8.00 -11.23 -34.50
N LYS A 60 -8.36 -9.99 -34.14
CA LYS A 60 -9.35 -9.18 -34.87
C LYS A 60 -8.75 -8.16 -35.84
N GLY A 61 -7.43 -8.15 -36.03
CA GLY A 61 -6.73 -7.23 -36.95
C GLY A 61 -6.92 -5.75 -36.63
N ARG A 62 -7.05 -5.37 -35.35
CA ARG A 62 -7.31 -3.97 -34.95
C ARG A 62 -6.05 -3.10 -35.05
N ASN A 63 -6.26 -1.79 -35.29
CA ASN A 63 -5.17 -0.82 -35.30
C ASN A 63 -4.58 -0.61 -33.88
N MET A 64 -3.34 -0.14 -33.81
CA MET A 64 -2.63 0.17 -32.57
C MET A 64 -3.36 1.20 -31.70
N PHE A 65 -3.98 2.22 -32.32
CA PHE A 65 -4.76 3.22 -31.60
C PHE A 65 -5.91 2.61 -30.77
N TRP A 66 -6.56 1.57 -31.28
CA TRP A 66 -7.62 0.87 -30.58
C TRP A 66 -7.10 0.20 -29.29
N LEU A 67 -5.90 -0.39 -29.35
CA LEU A 67 -5.25 -1.00 -28.18
C LEU A 67 -4.94 0.07 -27.14
N TYR A 68 -4.29 1.16 -27.53
CA TYR A 68 -3.93 2.23 -26.60
C TYR A 68 -5.16 2.83 -25.92
N LYS A 69 -6.22 3.11 -26.68
CA LYS A 69 -7.47 3.61 -26.13
C LYS A 69 -8.05 2.67 -25.07
N LYS A 70 -8.08 1.37 -25.33
CA LYS A 70 -8.65 0.39 -24.38
C LYS A 70 -7.80 0.24 -23.12
N VAL A 71 -6.48 0.13 -23.27
CA VAL A 71 -5.56 0.04 -22.12
C VAL A 71 -5.61 1.33 -21.31
N PHE A 72 -5.56 2.49 -21.95
CA PHE A 72 -5.63 3.78 -21.27
C PHE A 72 -6.92 3.96 -20.46
N ILE A 73 -8.08 3.67 -21.06
CA ILE A 73 -9.37 3.76 -20.34
C ILE A 73 -9.38 2.83 -19.12
N PHE A 74 -8.92 1.58 -19.29
CA PHE A 74 -8.87 0.63 -18.17
C PHE A 74 -7.91 1.10 -17.07
N SER A 75 -6.70 1.55 -17.44
CA SER A 75 -5.72 2.10 -16.49
C SER A 75 -6.27 3.33 -15.76
N ALA A 76 -6.96 4.23 -16.46
CA ALA A 76 -7.57 5.40 -15.85
C ALA A 76 -8.64 4.98 -14.83
N ILE A 77 -9.55 4.08 -15.21
CA ILE A 77 -10.61 3.58 -14.32
C ILE A 77 -10.01 2.92 -13.08
N ILE A 78 -9.06 1.99 -13.23
CA ILE A 78 -8.50 1.27 -12.09
C ILE A 78 -7.71 2.22 -11.18
N LEU A 79 -6.94 3.16 -11.73
CA LEU A 79 -6.21 4.14 -10.94
C LEU A 79 -7.17 5.05 -10.16
N THR A 80 -8.23 5.56 -10.80
CA THR A 80 -9.24 6.39 -10.13
C THR A 80 -9.99 5.63 -9.03
N LEU A 81 -10.36 4.38 -9.27
CA LEU A 81 -11.00 3.56 -8.23
C LEU A 81 -10.04 3.30 -7.06
N THR A 82 -8.78 3.01 -7.36
CA THR A 82 -7.77 2.74 -6.32
C THR A 82 -7.38 3.99 -5.55
N SER A 83 -7.41 5.18 -6.14
CA SER A 83 -7.09 6.43 -5.45
C SER A 83 -8.15 6.84 -4.44
N ALA A 84 -9.41 6.38 -4.62
CA ALA A 84 -10.49 6.65 -3.68
C ALA A 84 -10.39 5.83 -2.38
N LEU A 85 -9.60 4.75 -2.38
CA LEU A 85 -9.46 3.86 -1.23
C LEU A 85 -8.36 4.37 -0.28
N ASN A 86 -8.65 4.37 1.02
CA ASN A 86 -7.64 4.64 2.03
C ASN A 86 -6.78 3.37 2.27
N TRP A 87 -5.76 3.18 1.42
CA TRP A 87 -4.88 2.02 1.49
C TRP A 87 -4.15 1.89 2.82
N ASN A 88 -3.71 3.00 3.42
CA ASN A 88 -3.03 2.98 4.72
C ASN A 88 -3.93 2.35 5.79
N ARG A 89 -5.21 2.72 5.82
CA ARG A 89 -6.18 2.16 6.76
C ARG A 89 -6.42 0.67 6.53
N ILE A 90 -6.52 0.24 5.27
CA ILE A 90 -6.66 -1.17 4.90
C ILE A 90 -5.43 -1.96 5.36
N ILE A 91 -4.23 -1.43 5.12
CA ILE A 91 -2.96 -2.04 5.53
C ILE A 91 -2.90 -2.16 7.06
N ALA A 92 -3.19 -1.09 7.79
CA ALA A 92 -3.16 -1.09 9.26
C ALA A 92 -4.09 -2.17 9.84
N ARG A 93 -5.36 -2.19 9.41
CA ARG A 93 -6.35 -3.17 9.89
C ARG A 93 -5.96 -4.61 9.55
N TYR A 94 -5.50 -4.85 8.32
CA TYR A 94 -5.09 -6.18 7.88
C TYR A 94 -3.88 -6.71 8.67
N ASN A 95 -2.85 -5.88 8.81
CA ASN A 95 -1.62 -6.28 9.46
C ASN A 95 -1.81 -6.48 10.97
N ILE A 96 -2.66 -5.69 11.65
CA ILE A 96 -3.00 -5.91 13.06
C ILE A 96 -3.78 -7.22 13.24
N SER A 97 -4.73 -7.52 12.36
CA SER A 97 -5.49 -8.77 12.45
C SER A 97 -4.66 -10.02 12.13
N HIS A 98 -3.58 -9.87 11.34
CA HIS A 98 -2.68 -10.96 10.96
C HIS A 98 -1.35 -10.94 11.71
N ARG A 99 -1.27 -10.21 12.83
CA ARG A 99 -0.04 -10.02 13.62
C ARG A 99 0.60 -11.32 14.13
N GLU A 100 -0.20 -12.35 14.37
CA GLU A 100 0.26 -13.65 14.88
C GLU A 100 0.71 -14.60 13.76
N SER A 101 0.14 -14.43 12.56
CA SER A 101 0.40 -15.29 11.40
C SER A 101 1.58 -14.86 10.54
N ALA A 102 1.99 -13.61 10.62
CA ALA A 102 2.98 -13.00 9.74
C ALA A 102 3.88 -12.03 10.51
N TYR A 103 5.08 -11.77 10.01
CA TYR A 103 6.01 -10.84 10.64
C TYR A 103 5.39 -9.44 10.73
N PHE A 104 5.29 -8.91 11.95
CA PHE A 104 4.71 -7.61 12.23
C PHE A 104 5.80 -6.54 12.29
N HIS A 105 5.84 -5.67 11.27
CA HIS A 105 6.81 -4.57 11.21
C HIS A 105 6.32 -3.37 12.05
N TYR A 106 6.73 -3.30 13.32
CA TYR A 106 6.37 -2.21 14.23
C TYR A 106 6.81 -0.83 13.73
N ASP A 107 8.03 -0.68 13.21
CA ASP A 107 8.51 0.61 12.67
C ASP A 107 7.64 1.09 11.50
N TYR A 108 7.33 0.20 10.57
CA TYR A 108 6.47 0.52 9.42
C TYR A 108 5.06 0.90 9.88
N MET A 109 4.55 0.17 10.86
CA MET A 109 3.23 0.39 11.44
C MET A 109 3.11 1.75 12.07
N VAL A 110 3.98 2.08 13.02
CA VAL A 110 3.89 3.34 13.76
C VAL A 110 4.07 4.54 12.84
N MET A 111 4.83 4.40 11.75
CA MET A 111 5.04 5.46 10.76
C MET A 111 3.96 5.53 9.68
N LEU A 112 2.99 4.62 9.65
CA LEU A 112 1.99 4.56 8.58
C LEU A 112 1.08 5.79 8.63
N PRO A 113 1.01 6.63 7.58
CA PRO A 113 0.25 7.88 7.61
C PRO A 113 -1.24 7.65 7.83
N GLN A 114 -1.87 8.57 8.54
CA GLN A 114 -3.32 8.65 8.69
C GLN A 114 -4.01 7.43 9.33
N THR A 115 -3.30 6.75 10.25
CA THR A 115 -3.78 5.51 10.90
C THR A 115 -3.62 5.51 12.42
N ILE A 116 -3.41 6.69 13.03
CA ILE A 116 -3.26 6.85 14.48
C ILE A 116 -4.48 6.33 15.24
N ASP A 117 -5.70 6.55 14.71
CA ASP A 117 -6.95 6.02 15.27
C ASP A 117 -6.84 4.51 15.54
N ILE A 118 -6.36 3.76 14.54
CA ILE A 118 -6.21 2.31 14.62
C ILE A 118 -5.09 1.90 15.59
N MET A 119 -4.00 2.66 15.63
CA MET A 119 -2.88 2.37 16.53
C MET A 119 -3.28 2.57 17.99
N MET A 120 -4.04 3.63 18.28
CA MET A 120 -4.53 3.93 19.62
C MET A 120 -5.57 2.92 20.08
N GLU A 121 -6.50 2.50 19.20
CA GLU A 121 -7.43 1.40 19.48
C GLU A 121 -6.72 0.07 19.84
N ASN A 122 -5.51 -0.15 19.32
CA ASN A 122 -4.72 -1.37 19.51
C ASN A 122 -3.39 -1.09 20.24
N ARG A 123 -3.40 -0.14 21.18
CA ARG A 123 -2.18 0.36 21.85
C ARG A 123 -1.41 -0.74 22.56
N ASP A 124 -2.11 -1.76 23.07
CA ASP A 124 -1.54 -2.95 23.71
C ASP A 124 -0.50 -3.66 22.82
N VAL A 125 -0.73 -3.70 21.52
CA VAL A 125 0.17 -4.32 20.52
C VAL A 125 1.53 -3.62 20.48
N PHE A 126 1.58 -2.33 20.81
CA PHE A 126 2.76 -1.49 20.70
C PHE A 126 3.48 -1.29 22.04
N CYS A 127 3.03 -1.93 23.13
CA CYS A 127 3.68 -1.92 24.44
C CYS A 127 4.91 -2.83 24.53
N ILE A 128 5.69 -2.88 23.46
CA ILE A 128 6.89 -3.71 23.31
C ILE A 128 8.15 -2.83 23.26
N PRO A 129 9.31 -3.35 23.73
CA PRO A 129 10.56 -2.60 23.71
C PRO A 129 10.90 -2.16 22.29
N TYR A 130 11.33 -0.92 22.12
CA TYR A 130 11.77 -0.41 20.82
C TYR A 130 12.92 -1.26 20.26
N SER A 131 13.83 -1.73 21.13
CA SER A 131 14.92 -2.64 20.77
C SER A 131 14.49 -4.01 20.20
N SER A 132 13.20 -4.33 20.18
CA SER A 132 12.71 -5.58 19.59
C SER A 132 12.83 -5.62 18.06
N SER A 133 12.87 -4.46 17.40
CA SER A 133 13.15 -4.40 15.96
C SER A 133 14.66 -4.35 15.74
N ARG A 134 15.16 -5.24 14.87
CA ARG A 134 16.58 -5.25 14.49
C ARG A 134 16.97 -4.02 13.64
N TYR A 135 16.00 -3.42 12.95
CA TYR A 135 16.25 -2.33 12.00
C TYR A 135 15.16 -1.28 12.05
N HIS A 136 15.51 -0.07 12.50
CA HIS A 136 14.60 1.07 12.64
C HIS A 136 14.48 1.93 11.38
N ILE A 137 14.43 1.30 10.20
CA ILE A 137 14.54 2.00 8.90
C ILE A 137 13.54 3.15 8.75
N TYR A 138 12.33 3.02 9.32
CA TYR A 138 11.27 4.01 9.18
C TYR A 138 11.26 5.07 10.29
N THR A 139 11.70 4.73 11.49
CA THR A 139 11.62 5.59 12.68
C THR A 139 12.95 6.25 13.03
N GLU A 140 14.07 5.76 12.49
CA GLU A 140 15.41 6.24 12.83
C GLU A 140 15.58 7.73 12.54
N LYS A 141 15.11 8.22 11.39
CA LYS A 141 15.26 9.64 11.03
C LYS A 141 14.58 10.58 12.04
N ASP A 142 13.38 10.22 12.47
CA ASP A 142 12.50 11.10 13.23
C ASP A 142 12.61 10.87 14.74
N PHE A 143 13.02 9.67 15.17
CA PHE A 143 12.97 9.24 16.58
C PHE A 143 14.27 8.61 17.11
N SER A 144 15.35 8.44 16.32
CA SER A 144 16.62 7.86 16.82
C SER A 144 17.27 8.70 17.93
N LYS A 145 17.19 10.03 17.82
CA LYS A 145 17.83 10.96 18.77
C LYS A 145 17.16 10.95 20.14
N THR A 146 15.91 10.51 20.22
CA THR A 146 15.09 10.53 21.43
C THR A 146 14.99 9.17 22.12
N ASN A 147 15.73 8.16 21.63
CA ASN A 147 15.92 6.82 22.19
C ASN A 147 14.68 6.26 22.93
N PRO A 148 13.54 6.08 22.22
CA PRO A 148 12.31 5.59 22.84
C PRO A 148 12.53 4.21 23.46
N GLU A 149 11.95 3.97 24.65
CA GLU A 149 12.03 2.66 25.28
C GLU A 149 11.04 1.68 24.64
N LYS A 150 9.88 2.18 24.19
CA LYS A 150 8.78 1.39 23.63
C LYS A 150 8.18 2.02 22.39
N TYR A 151 7.56 1.20 21.54
CA TYR A 151 6.82 1.68 20.37
C TYR A 151 5.60 2.54 20.73
N SER A 152 4.98 2.32 21.89
CA SER A 152 3.91 3.18 22.40
C SER A 152 4.35 4.65 22.56
N GLU A 153 5.59 4.89 22.99
CA GLU A 153 6.11 6.26 23.13
C GLU A 153 6.33 6.93 21.76
N VAL A 154 6.69 6.13 20.75
CA VAL A 154 6.81 6.63 19.37
C VAL A 154 5.44 7.05 18.84
N ILE A 155 4.37 6.30 19.16
CA ILE A 155 3.00 6.68 18.83
C ILE A 155 2.63 7.99 19.52
N ASP A 156 2.90 8.12 20.82
CA ASP A 156 2.56 9.32 21.59
C ASP A 156 3.25 10.57 20.99
N ARG A 157 4.54 10.51 20.70
CA ARG A 157 5.28 11.61 20.04
C ARG A 157 4.75 11.92 18.64
N ARG A 158 4.32 10.88 17.92
CA ARG A 158 3.76 11.05 16.58
C ARG A 158 2.40 11.74 16.62
N ILE A 159 1.60 11.51 17.67
CA ILE A 159 0.34 12.24 17.88
C ILE A 159 0.62 13.73 18.03
N GLU A 160 1.61 14.10 18.87
CA GLU A 160 2.01 15.50 19.04
C GLU A 160 2.44 16.14 17.72
N SER A 161 3.28 15.43 16.94
CA SER A 161 3.72 15.89 15.61
C SER A 161 2.55 16.05 14.64
N ILE A 162 1.57 15.15 14.65
CA ILE A 162 0.39 15.23 13.79
C ILE A 162 -0.52 16.37 14.21
N GLN A 163 -0.70 16.61 15.51
CA GLN A 163 -1.48 17.74 16.01
C GLN A 163 -0.89 19.07 15.55
N GLN A 164 0.44 19.22 15.61
CA GLN A 164 1.13 20.39 15.07
C GLN A 164 0.92 20.52 13.56
N GLU A 165 1.15 19.43 12.80
CA GLU A 165 0.95 19.43 11.35
C GLU A 165 -0.49 19.83 10.96
N LEU A 166 -1.49 19.32 11.67
CA LEU A 166 -2.90 19.62 11.41
C LEU A 166 -3.27 21.07 11.74
N GLN A 167 -2.64 21.68 12.75
CA GLN A 167 -2.84 23.09 13.10
C GLN A 167 -2.25 24.05 12.07
N GLU A 168 -1.17 23.65 11.40
CA GLU A 168 -0.49 24.46 10.38
C GLU A 168 -1.17 24.40 9.00
N LYS A 169 -2.06 23.43 8.76
CA LYS A 169 -2.71 23.24 7.46
C LYS A 169 -3.70 24.34 7.12
N ASP A 170 -3.62 24.81 5.88
CA ASP A 170 -4.62 25.69 5.27
C ASP A 170 -5.82 24.87 4.76
N TRP A 171 -6.97 25.53 4.54
CA TRP A 171 -8.19 24.90 4.02
C TRP A 171 -7.98 24.19 2.67
N ARG A 172 -6.95 24.58 1.90
CA ARG A 172 -6.59 23.97 0.60
C ARG A 172 -5.92 22.60 0.75
N GLU A 173 -5.32 22.34 1.90
CA GLU A 173 -4.64 21.08 2.22
C GLU A 173 -5.60 20.11 2.93
N TRP A 174 -6.84 20.52 3.11
CA TRP A 174 -7.88 19.71 3.73
C TRP A 174 -8.11 18.41 2.96
N ASN A 175 -8.15 17.32 3.70
CA ASN A 175 -8.53 16.02 3.18
C ASN A 175 -9.33 15.24 4.24
N TYR A 176 -10.17 14.32 3.77
CA TYR A 176 -11.06 13.55 4.65
C TYR A 176 -10.33 12.67 5.69
N PRO A 177 -9.23 11.96 5.36
CA PRO A 177 -8.50 11.19 6.36
C PRO A 177 -7.95 12.02 7.52
N ASP A 178 -7.41 13.21 7.25
CA ASP A 178 -6.88 14.12 8.27
C ASP A 178 -8.00 14.66 9.16
N PHE A 179 -9.11 15.07 8.55
CA PHE A 179 -10.32 15.49 9.29
C PHE A 179 -10.83 14.41 10.25
N ARG A 180 -10.82 13.14 9.83
CA ARG A 180 -11.21 12.02 10.71
C ARG A 180 -10.29 11.89 11.92
N ILE A 181 -8.98 12.05 11.73
CA ILE A 181 -8.01 11.92 12.82
C ILE A 181 -8.14 13.08 13.79
N LEU A 182 -8.29 14.30 13.26
CA LEU A 182 -8.55 15.48 14.07
C LEU A 182 -9.76 15.26 14.98
N LYS A 183 -10.88 14.80 14.41
CA LYS A 183 -12.08 14.47 15.19
C LYS A 183 -11.82 13.38 16.24
N TYR A 184 -11.08 12.34 15.88
CA TYR A 184 -10.73 11.26 16.81
C TYR A 184 -9.90 11.75 18.00
N LEU A 185 -8.97 12.69 17.78
CA LEU A 185 -8.12 13.29 18.80
C LEU A 185 -8.84 14.37 19.65
N GLU A 186 -9.95 14.93 19.16
CA GLU A 186 -10.81 15.82 19.94
C GLU A 186 -11.74 15.04 20.88
N ASP A 187 -12.18 13.85 20.44
CA ASP A 187 -13.12 12.99 21.17
C ASP A 187 -12.45 12.12 22.27
N ASN A 188 -11.11 11.98 22.28
CA ASN A 188 -10.34 11.12 23.22
C ASN A 188 -9.15 11.86 23.83
#